data_AF-A0A348TUZ1-F1
#
_entry.id   AF-A0A348TUZ1-F1
#
_cell.length_a   1.000
_cell.length_b   1.000
_cell.length_c   1.000
_cell.angle_alpha   90.00
_cell.angle_beta   90.00
_cell.angle_gamma   90.00
#
_symmetry.space_group_name_H-M   'P 1'
#
loop_
_entity.id
_entity.type
_entity.pdbx_description
1 polymer ?
#
loop_
_entity_poly.entity_id
_entity_poly.type
_entity_poly.pdbx_seq_one_letter_code
_entity_poly.pdbx_strand_id
1 'polypeptide(L)'
;MPLNLKYLEHKEIDFERWDRCVGARNKPQPYGFSWYLNWVAPGWTALIYGDYEAVFPVFPKEKKGFSFTTRPYGTQSLGPYATIPLSAEWTEDFIERAMAEVQYGEFFISPDVPRPAHWTGQTFSNFVLKTDTSYENLRSGYNAQTKRNLKKAQKAKLDFGNWPSVQDLVRLWQNNTQDKTQITDENIHHLGKVLEFCAYQKRGQILAAYGEGNSLVAGQFWVQWQGRS
;
A
#
# COMPACT_ATOMS: atom_id res chain seq x y z
N MET A 1 24.28 -19.29 -10.65
CA MET A 1 23.11 -20.19 -10.70
C MET A 1 21.96 -19.44 -10.07
N PRO A 2 20.76 -19.44 -10.68
CA PRO A 2 19.63 -18.71 -10.14
C PRO A 2 19.25 -19.26 -8.75
N LEU A 3 18.66 -18.41 -7.91
CA LEU A 3 18.13 -18.79 -6.61
C LEU A 3 17.13 -19.95 -6.74
N ASN A 4 17.17 -20.87 -5.78
CA ASN A 4 16.13 -21.88 -5.64
C ASN A 4 14.89 -21.26 -4.97
N LEU A 5 14.02 -20.67 -5.80
CA LEU A 5 12.78 -20.03 -5.36
C LEU A 5 11.59 -20.98 -5.47
N LYS A 6 10.89 -21.18 -4.35
CA LYS A 6 9.64 -21.94 -4.30
C LYS A 6 8.49 -21.04 -4.67
N TYR A 7 7.67 -21.47 -5.62
CA TYR A 7 6.38 -20.85 -5.89
C TYR A 7 5.30 -21.60 -5.10
N LEU A 8 4.56 -20.86 -4.29
CA LEU A 8 3.53 -21.39 -3.41
C LEU A 8 2.17 -20.85 -3.81
N GLU A 9 1.21 -21.75 -3.90
CA GLU A 9 -0.20 -21.40 -3.99
C GLU A 9 -0.67 -20.75 -2.70
N HIS A 10 -1.72 -19.94 -2.76
CA HIS A 10 -2.21 -19.15 -1.63
C HIS A 10 -2.39 -19.96 -0.33
N LYS A 11 -2.93 -21.18 -0.46
CA LYS A 11 -3.19 -22.10 0.67
C LYS A 11 -1.94 -22.68 1.33
N GLU A 12 -0.79 -22.59 0.67
CA GLU A 12 0.49 -23.14 1.12
C GLU A 12 1.33 -22.10 1.86
N ILE A 13 0.89 -20.83 1.85
CA ILE A 13 1.61 -19.72 2.46
C ILE A 13 1.45 -19.78 3.98
N ASP A 14 2.57 -19.83 4.69
CA ASP A 14 2.63 -19.59 6.13
C ASP A 14 2.63 -18.07 6.36
N PHE A 15 1.44 -17.55 6.68
CA PHE A 15 1.24 -16.10 6.86
C PHE A 15 2.04 -15.52 8.03
N GLU A 16 2.31 -16.30 9.08
CA GLU A 16 3.08 -15.81 10.23
C GLU A 16 4.56 -15.63 9.86
N ARG A 17 5.14 -16.59 9.13
CA ARG A 17 6.52 -16.48 8.62
C ARG A 17 6.64 -15.39 7.57
N TRP A 18 5.66 -15.31 6.67
CA TRP A 18 5.55 -14.25 5.68
C TRP A 18 5.55 -12.85 6.33
N ASP A 19 4.64 -12.61 7.26
CA ASP A 19 4.49 -11.30 7.91
C ASP A 19 5.71 -10.93 8.74
N ARG A 20 6.41 -11.93 9.32
CA ARG A 20 7.69 -11.72 10.00
C ARG A 20 8.77 -11.22 9.04
N CYS A 21 8.86 -11.81 7.85
CA CYS A 21 9.81 -11.38 6.82
C CYS A 21 9.48 -9.97 6.32
N VAL A 22 8.21 -9.70 5.98
CA VAL A 22 7.76 -8.36 5.55
C VAL A 22 8.03 -7.30 6.63
N GLY A 23 7.77 -7.67 7.89
CA GLY A 23 7.94 -6.80 9.06
C GLY A 23 9.38 -6.59 9.52
N ALA A 24 10.37 -7.25 8.92
CA ALA A 24 11.78 -7.10 9.31
C ALA A 24 12.40 -5.77 8.85
N ARG A 25 11.79 -5.09 7.89
CA ARG A 25 12.24 -3.77 7.41
C ARG A 25 11.96 -2.67 8.43
N ASN A 26 12.84 -1.68 8.49
CA ASN A 26 12.59 -0.48 9.29
C ASN A 26 11.41 0.33 8.70
N LYS A 27 10.35 0.56 9.50
CA LYS A 27 9.12 1.27 9.10
C LYS A 27 8.49 0.69 7.82
N PRO A 28 8.09 -0.59 7.82
CA PRO A 28 7.61 -1.28 6.63
C PRO A 28 6.30 -0.68 6.13
N GLN A 29 6.12 -0.66 4.81
CA GLN A 29 4.82 -0.35 4.22
C GLN A 29 3.83 -1.49 4.50
N PRO A 30 2.54 -1.17 4.73
CA PRO A 30 1.54 -2.19 5.04
C PRO A 30 1.23 -3.12 3.85
N TYR A 31 1.55 -2.70 2.63
CA TYR A 31 1.13 -3.35 1.38
C TYR A 31 1.62 -4.79 1.21
N GLY A 32 2.73 -5.18 1.86
CA GLY A 32 3.29 -6.52 1.74
C GLY A 32 2.71 -7.55 2.71
N PHE A 33 2.02 -7.11 3.76
CA PHE A 33 1.57 -8.05 4.79
C PHE A 33 0.36 -8.86 4.33
N SER A 34 0.28 -10.11 4.79
CA SER A 34 -0.82 -11.04 4.51
C SER A 34 -2.17 -10.45 4.94
N TRP A 35 -2.24 -9.81 6.10
CA TRP A 35 -3.45 -9.15 6.60
C TRP A 35 -3.91 -7.97 5.75
N TYR A 36 -3.07 -7.44 4.86
CA TYR A 36 -3.42 -6.45 3.86
C TYR A 36 -3.77 -7.12 2.52
N LEU A 37 -2.86 -7.97 2.02
CA LEU A 37 -2.97 -8.63 0.72
C LEU A 37 -4.20 -9.54 0.63
N ASN A 38 -4.59 -10.21 1.71
CA ASN A 38 -5.75 -11.09 1.73
C ASN A 38 -7.07 -10.36 1.42
N TRP A 39 -7.12 -9.04 1.62
CA TRP A 39 -8.30 -8.23 1.28
C TRP A 39 -8.23 -7.64 -0.12
N VAL A 40 -7.07 -7.17 -0.58
CA VAL A 40 -6.92 -6.46 -1.87
C VAL A 40 -6.56 -7.36 -3.05
N ALA A 41 -6.06 -8.56 -2.78
CA ALA A 41 -5.71 -9.56 -3.77
C ALA A 41 -6.05 -10.97 -3.28
N PRO A 42 -7.35 -11.31 -3.10
CA PRO A 42 -7.72 -12.66 -2.70
C PRO A 42 -7.11 -13.71 -3.63
N GLY A 43 -6.47 -14.74 -3.06
CA GLY A 43 -5.82 -15.81 -3.83
C GLY A 43 -4.44 -15.46 -4.40
N TRP A 44 -3.78 -14.41 -3.91
CA TRP A 44 -2.39 -14.11 -4.27
C TRP A 44 -1.43 -15.27 -3.95
N THR A 45 -0.37 -15.39 -4.75
CA THR A 45 0.64 -16.45 -4.67
C THR A 45 1.99 -15.89 -4.22
N ALA A 46 2.91 -16.76 -3.80
CA ALA A 46 4.16 -16.34 -3.19
C ALA A 46 5.38 -16.98 -3.85
N LEU A 47 6.44 -16.19 -4.01
CA LEU A 47 7.80 -16.70 -4.17
C LEU A 47 8.53 -16.64 -2.84
N ILE A 48 9.13 -17.76 -2.44
CA ILE A 48 9.85 -17.92 -1.17
C ILE A 48 11.26 -18.43 -1.45
N TYR A 49 12.25 -17.74 -0.90
CA TYR A 49 13.59 -18.27 -0.74
C TYR A 49 13.74 -18.92 0.64
N GLY A 50 14.40 -20.09 0.68
CA GLY A 50 14.73 -20.79 1.93
C GLY A 50 13.53 -21.18 2.79
N ASP A 51 13.57 -20.77 4.05
CA ASP A 51 12.50 -20.81 5.06
C ASP A 51 12.00 -19.38 5.39
N TYR A 52 11.56 -18.66 4.35
CA TYR A 52 11.01 -17.29 4.42
C TYR A 52 12.04 -16.20 4.74
N GLU A 53 13.34 -16.42 4.48
CA GLU A 53 14.34 -15.35 4.60
C GLU A 53 14.17 -14.25 3.54
N ALA A 54 13.57 -14.58 2.39
CA ALA A 54 13.10 -13.60 1.42
C ALA A 54 11.80 -14.05 0.75
N VAL A 55 10.90 -13.09 0.56
CA VAL A 55 9.53 -13.33 0.07
C VAL A 55 9.09 -12.28 -0.95
N PHE A 56 8.32 -12.69 -1.96
CA PHE A 56 7.78 -11.79 -2.97
C PHE A 56 6.36 -12.18 -3.41
N PRO A 57 5.37 -11.28 -3.29
CA PRO A 57 4.00 -11.62 -3.64
C PRO A 57 3.78 -11.49 -5.14
N VAL A 58 3.05 -12.44 -5.71
CA VAL A 58 2.65 -12.47 -7.12
C VAL A 58 1.12 -12.48 -7.19
N PHE A 59 0.55 -11.80 -8.19
CA PHE A 59 -0.90 -11.67 -8.35
C PHE A 59 -1.32 -12.16 -9.74
N PRO A 60 -1.24 -13.47 -10.02
CA PRO A 60 -1.64 -14.00 -11.30
C PRO A 60 -3.12 -13.70 -11.56
N LYS A 61 -3.40 -13.20 -12.76
CA LYS A 61 -4.74 -12.94 -13.28
C LYS A 61 -4.82 -13.47 -14.69
N GLU A 62 -6.02 -13.84 -15.12
CA GLU A 62 -6.27 -14.25 -16.49
C GLU A 62 -7.38 -13.38 -17.09
N LYS A 63 -7.16 -12.90 -18.32
CA LYS A 63 -8.18 -12.18 -19.08
C LYS A 63 -8.19 -12.68 -20.51
N LYS A 64 -9.28 -13.34 -20.91
CA LYS A 64 -9.47 -13.91 -22.26
C LYS A 64 -8.31 -14.84 -22.68
N GLY A 65 -7.84 -15.71 -21.78
CA GLY A 65 -6.73 -16.63 -22.04
C GLY A 65 -5.33 -16.01 -21.98
N PHE A 66 -5.22 -14.71 -21.65
CA PHE A 66 -3.94 -14.04 -21.43
C PHE A 66 -3.65 -13.94 -19.93
N SER A 67 -2.58 -14.60 -19.47
CA SER A 67 -2.16 -14.54 -18.06
C SER A 67 -1.21 -13.38 -17.80
N PHE A 68 -1.46 -12.64 -16.74
CA PHE A 68 -0.65 -11.48 -16.38
C PHE A 68 -0.58 -11.28 -14.86
N THR A 69 0.44 -10.55 -14.40
CA THR A 69 0.56 -10.09 -13.01
C THR A 69 0.72 -8.57 -12.96
N THR A 70 0.02 -7.92 -12.05
CA THR A 70 0.18 -6.50 -11.75
C THR A 70 -0.28 -6.26 -10.31
N ARG A 71 0.20 -5.18 -9.69
CA ARG A 71 -0.13 -4.87 -8.30
C ARG A 71 -1.66 -4.73 -8.10
N PRO A 72 -2.21 -5.16 -6.96
CA PRO A 72 -3.61 -4.88 -6.64
C PRO A 72 -3.83 -3.39 -6.38
N TYR A 73 -5.05 -2.92 -6.64
CA TYR A 73 -5.45 -1.58 -6.24
C TYR A 73 -5.31 -1.40 -4.72
N GLY A 74 -4.89 -0.20 -4.30
CA GLY A 74 -4.61 0.07 -2.90
C GLY A 74 -3.18 -0.29 -2.47
N THR A 75 -2.28 -0.65 -3.38
CA THR A 75 -0.84 -0.82 -3.08
C THR A 75 0.01 0.17 -3.90
N GLN A 76 1.09 0.69 -3.31
CA GLN A 76 2.01 1.60 -4.02
C GLN A 76 3.19 0.84 -4.62
N SER A 77 3.97 0.20 -3.75
CA SER A 77 5.11 -0.63 -4.12
C SER A 77 5.14 -1.86 -3.24
N LEU A 78 5.69 -2.92 -3.79
CA LEU A 78 5.84 -4.21 -3.13
C LEU A 78 7.32 -4.61 -3.08
N GLY A 79 7.57 -5.82 -2.63
CA GLY A 79 8.90 -6.38 -2.42
C GLY A 79 9.73 -6.57 -3.70
N PRO A 80 10.72 -7.48 -3.68
CA PRO A 80 10.95 -8.49 -2.63
C PRO A 80 11.23 -7.94 -1.23
N TYR A 81 10.77 -8.67 -0.22
CA TYR A 81 11.04 -8.43 1.20
C TYR A 81 12.03 -9.48 1.69
N ALA A 82 12.90 -9.12 2.63
CA ALA A 82 13.90 -10.06 3.14
C ALA A 82 14.35 -9.69 4.55
N THR A 83 14.74 -10.71 5.31
CA THR A 83 15.48 -10.61 6.58
C THR A 83 16.99 -10.61 6.37
N ILE A 84 17.43 -10.86 5.14
CA ILE A 84 18.83 -10.88 4.69
C ILE A 84 19.05 -9.80 3.62
N PRO A 85 20.30 -9.34 3.40
CA PRO A 85 20.59 -8.40 2.34
C PRO A 85 20.19 -8.95 0.96
N LEU A 86 19.36 -8.20 0.22
CA LEU A 86 19.05 -8.49 -1.18
C LEU A 86 20.10 -7.84 -2.08
N SER A 87 20.54 -8.56 -3.11
CA SER A 87 21.33 -7.98 -4.21
C SER A 87 20.43 -7.67 -5.41
N ALA A 88 20.96 -6.97 -6.40
CA ALA A 88 20.24 -6.71 -7.64
C ALA A 88 19.90 -8.01 -8.39
N GLU A 89 20.82 -8.98 -8.37
CA GLU A 89 20.67 -10.30 -8.97
C GLU A 89 19.57 -11.11 -8.27
N TRP A 90 19.42 -10.98 -6.95
CA TRP A 90 18.32 -11.63 -6.23
C TRP A 90 16.97 -11.07 -6.65
N THR A 91 16.87 -9.75 -6.76
CA THR A 91 15.65 -9.10 -7.26
C THR A 91 15.34 -9.59 -8.67
N GLU A 92 16.35 -9.75 -9.53
CA GLU A 92 16.19 -10.31 -10.86
C GLU A 92 15.65 -11.73 -10.85
N ASP A 93 16.28 -12.63 -10.09
CA ASP A 93 15.82 -14.03 -9.95
C ASP A 93 14.36 -14.11 -9.48
N PHE A 94 13.93 -13.24 -8.54
CA PHE A 94 12.53 -13.16 -8.10
C PHE A 94 11.58 -12.76 -9.24
N ILE A 95 11.94 -11.73 -10.01
CA ILE A 95 11.11 -11.25 -11.11
C ILE A 95 11.07 -12.27 -12.25
N GLU A 96 12.19 -12.85 -12.64
CA GLU A 96 12.26 -13.89 -13.67
C GLU A 96 11.44 -15.12 -13.28
N ARG A 97 11.57 -15.56 -12.02
CA ARG A 97 10.75 -16.67 -11.52
C ARG A 97 9.26 -16.33 -11.51
N ALA A 98 8.87 -15.11 -11.16
CA ALA A 98 7.47 -14.69 -11.20
C ALA A 98 6.94 -14.64 -12.65
N MET A 99 7.77 -14.17 -13.58
CA MET A 99 7.46 -14.15 -15.01
C MET A 99 7.31 -15.55 -15.62
N ALA A 100 7.90 -16.59 -15.04
CA ALA A 100 7.70 -17.96 -15.51
C ALA A 100 6.23 -18.46 -15.35
N GLU A 101 5.42 -17.78 -14.54
CA GLU A 101 4.03 -18.16 -14.25
C GLU A 101 3.00 -17.37 -15.08
N VAL A 102 3.44 -16.33 -15.80
CA VAL A 102 2.54 -15.41 -16.51
C VAL A 102 3.12 -14.96 -17.85
N GLN A 103 2.26 -14.59 -18.80
CA GLN A 103 2.72 -14.09 -20.09
C GLN A 103 3.17 -12.62 -20.06
N TYR A 104 2.73 -11.87 -19.05
CA TYR A 104 3.06 -10.46 -18.89
C TYR A 104 3.11 -10.05 -17.42
N GLY A 105 4.03 -9.16 -17.06
CA GLY A 105 4.17 -8.69 -15.68
C GLY A 105 4.51 -7.22 -15.58
N GLU A 106 3.81 -6.54 -14.67
CA GLU A 106 4.14 -5.21 -14.20
C GLU A 106 4.51 -5.26 -12.72
N PHE A 107 5.76 -4.93 -12.41
CA PHE A 107 6.29 -5.01 -11.05
C PHE A 107 6.62 -3.63 -10.50
N PHE A 108 5.93 -3.27 -9.42
CA PHE A 108 6.11 -1.99 -8.72
C PHE A 108 7.05 -2.17 -7.54
N ILE A 109 8.35 -2.19 -7.84
CA ILE A 109 9.39 -2.50 -6.86
C ILE A 109 9.66 -1.28 -5.96
N SER A 110 9.75 -1.53 -4.65
CA SER A 110 10.01 -0.47 -3.67
C SER A 110 11.36 0.22 -3.92
N PRO A 111 11.48 1.56 -3.75
CA PRO A 111 12.72 2.29 -4.07
C PRO A 111 13.98 1.86 -3.32
N ASP A 112 13.81 1.19 -2.18
CA ASP A 112 14.89 0.69 -1.32
C ASP A 112 15.33 -0.75 -1.66
N VAL A 113 14.70 -1.38 -2.65
CA VAL A 113 15.12 -2.68 -3.19
C VAL A 113 16.21 -2.46 -4.26
N PRO A 114 17.37 -3.14 -4.17
CA PRO A 114 18.38 -3.11 -5.22
C PRO A 114 17.85 -3.67 -6.53
N ARG A 115 18.15 -3.00 -7.65
CA ARG A 115 17.65 -3.36 -8.98
C ARG A 115 18.83 -3.52 -9.95
N PRO A 116 18.74 -4.45 -10.92
CA PRO A 116 19.73 -4.56 -11.98
C PRO A 116 19.86 -3.25 -12.76
N ALA A 117 21.11 -2.87 -13.06
CA ALA A 117 21.41 -1.61 -13.75
C ALA A 117 20.88 -1.55 -15.19
N HIS A 118 20.65 -2.71 -15.80
CA HIS A 118 20.17 -2.82 -17.18
C HIS A 118 18.64 -2.74 -17.29
N TRP A 119 17.92 -2.79 -16.17
CA TRP A 119 16.47 -2.59 -16.18
C TRP A 119 16.13 -1.14 -16.49
N THR A 120 15.15 -0.97 -17.37
CA THR A 120 14.51 0.32 -17.62
C THR A 120 13.08 0.25 -17.09
N GLY A 121 12.58 1.36 -16.55
CA GLY A 121 11.25 1.38 -15.95
C GLY A 121 10.69 2.78 -15.82
N GLN A 122 9.43 2.85 -15.44
CA GLN A 122 8.74 4.10 -15.17
C GLN A 122 8.96 4.50 -13.71
N THR A 123 9.23 5.79 -13.47
CA THR A 123 9.29 6.34 -12.12
C THR A 123 7.94 6.90 -11.71
N PHE A 124 7.51 6.57 -10.49
CA PHE A 124 6.32 7.14 -9.86
C PHE A 124 6.74 7.99 -8.64
N SER A 125 6.01 9.07 -8.39
CA SER A 125 6.30 9.98 -7.27
C SER A 125 5.64 9.48 -5.98
N ASN A 126 6.43 9.43 -4.90
CA ASN A 126 5.95 9.26 -3.54
C ASN A 126 6.20 10.55 -2.74
N PHE A 127 5.18 11.05 -2.05
CA PHE A 127 5.31 12.21 -1.18
C PHE A 127 5.48 11.76 0.27
N VAL A 128 6.68 11.91 0.81
CA VAL A 128 7.02 11.49 2.18
C VAL A 128 7.29 12.73 3.03
N LEU A 129 6.52 12.88 4.11
CA LEU A 129 6.76 13.91 5.13
C LEU A 129 7.41 13.26 6.35
N LYS A 130 8.62 13.68 6.70
CA LYS A 130 9.25 13.29 7.96
C LYS A 130 8.62 14.09 9.09
N THR A 131 8.08 13.41 10.10
CA THR A 131 7.36 14.01 11.24
C THR A 131 8.15 13.85 12.55
N ASP A 132 9.48 13.78 12.45
CA ASP A 132 10.44 13.65 13.55
C ASP A 132 10.79 15.00 14.22
N THR A 133 9.97 16.02 14.01
CA THR A 133 10.17 17.38 14.54
C THR A 133 8.83 18.02 14.92
N SER A 134 8.88 19.21 15.55
CA SER A 134 7.67 19.91 15.98
C SER A 134 6.81 20.37 14.79
N TYR A 135 5.52 20.57 15.03
CA TYR A 135 4.61 21.09 14.03
C TYR A 135 5.05 22.45 13.46
N GLU A 136 5.60 23.33 14.30
CA GLU A 136 6.10 24.65 13.90
C GLU A 136 7.22 24.53 12.86
N ASN A 137 8.14 23.59 13.08
CA ASN A 137 9.22 23.29 12.15
C ASN A 137 8.68 22.73 10.83
N LEU A 138 7.75 21.77 10.87
CA LEU A 138 7.09 21.25 9.66
C LEU A 138 6.38 22.36 8.89
N ARG A 139 5.62 23.19 9.59
CA ARG A 139 4.85 24.30 9.03
C ARG A 139 5.73 25.37 8.40
N SER A 140 6.95 25.57 8.90
CA SER A 140 7.91 26.52 8.32
C SER A 140 8.21 26.20 6.86
N GLY A 141 8.34 24.90 6.53
CA GLY A 141 8.60 24.38 5.18
C GLY A 141 7.40 24.38 4.23
N TYR A 142 6.20 24.73 4.69
CA TYR A 142 5.02 24.79 3.81
C TYR A 142 5.13 25.92 2.79
N ASN A 143 4.72 25.65 1.55
CA ASN A 143 4.65 26.67 0.52
C ASN A 143 3.55 27.72 0.83
N ALA A 144 3.58 28.85 0.12
CA ALA A 144 2.64 29.95 0.34
C ALA A 144 1.17 29.53 0.14
N GLN A 145 0.89 28.63 -0.82
CA GLN A 145 -0.46 28.15 -1.09
C GLN A 145 -1.00 27.32 0.09
N THR A 146 -0.22 26.37 0.61
CA THR A 146 -0.59 25.57 1.79
C THR A 146 -0.85 26.47 3.00
N LYS A 147 0.03 27.47 3.25
CA LYS A 147 -0.17 28.46 4.32
C LYS A 147 -1.46 29.28 4.14
N ARG A 148 -1.81 29.67 2.90
CA ARG A 148 -3.10 30.34 2.60
C ARG A 148 -4.31 29.42 2.81
N ASN A 149 -4.24 28.17 2.35
CA ASN A 149 -5.31 27.18 2.51
C ASN A 149 -5.60 26.89 3.99
N LEU A 150 -4.56 26.77 4.83
CA LEU A 150 -4.72 26.58 6.27
C LEU A 150 -5.44 27.76 6.94
N LYS A 151 -5.10 29.00 6.56
CA LYS A 151 -5.81 30.21 7.06
C LYS A 151 -7.28 30.22 6.63
N LYS A 152 -7.59 29.77 5.40
CA LYS A 152 -8.97 29.67 4.92
C LYS A 152 -9.74 28.61 5.72
N ALA A 153 -9.15 27.45 5.96
CA ALA A 153 -9.75 26.38 6.76
C ALA A 153 -10.07 26.83 8.19
N GLN A 154 -9.15 27.57 8.84
CA GLN A 154 -9.38 28.13 10.18
C GLN A 154 -10.57 29.10 10.21
N LYS A 155 -10.82 29.87 9.14
CA LYS A 155 -11.97 30.78 9.04
C LYS A 155 -13.28 30.06 8.75
N ALA A 156 -13.23 28.85 8.20
CA ALA A 156 -14.41 28.08 7.79
C ALA A 156 -15.16 27.45 8.98
N LYS A 157 -14.67 27.61 10.22
CA LYS A 157 -15.30 27.09 11.46
C LYS A 157 -15.66 25.59 11.34
N LEU A 158 -14.74 24.80 10.80
CA LEU A 158 -14.92 23.35 10.70
C LEU A 158 -14.76 22.72 12.09
N ASP A 159 -15.63 21.77 12.39
CA ASP A 159 -15.50 20.90 13.57
C ASP A 159 -14.68 19.66 13.19
N PHE A 160 -13.84 19.17 14.09
CA PHE A 160 -13.01 18.00 13.86
C PHE A 160 -13.46 16.81 14.70
N GLY A 161 -13.47 15.63 14.09
CA GLY A 161 -13.97 14.42 14.73
C GLY A 161 -13.29 13.15 14.24
N ASN A 162 -13.37 12.10 15.06
CA ASN A 162 -12.85 10.77 14.78
C ASN A 162 -13.93 9.67 14.88
N TRP A 163 -15.21 10.07 14.90
CA TRP A 163 -16.34 9.15 14.95
C TRP A 163 -16.93 8.69 13.59
N PRO A 164 -16.53 9.18 12.39
CA PRO A 164 -17.06 8.58 11.18
C PRO A 164 -16.53 7.17 11.00
N SER A 165 -17.36 6.32 10.42
CA SER A 165 -16.98 4.98 10.00
C SER A 165 -16.17 5.02 8.70
N VAL A 166 -15.48 3.92 8.38
CA VAL A 166 -14.87 3.72 7.06
C VAL A 166 -15.91 3.88 5.95
N GLN A 167 -17.13 3.41 6.17
CA GLN A 167 -18.22 3.51 5.20
C GLN A 167 -18.65 4.95 4.94
N ASP A 168 -18.59 5.82 5.95
CA ASP A 168 -18.88 7.25 5.76
C ASP A 168 -17.82 7.91 4.86
N LEU A 169 -16.54 7.56 5.06
CA LEU A 169 -15.44 8.03 4.20
C LEU A 169 -15.56 7.50 2.78
N VAL A 170 -15.88 6.21 2.61
CA VAL A 170 -16.09 5.59 1.31
C VAL A 170 -17.23 6.27 0.57
N ARG A 171 -18.40 6.45 1.21
CA ARG A 171 -19.54 7.16 0.61
C ARG A 171 -19.19 8.59 0.23
N LEU A 172 -18.48 9.31 1.09
CA LEU A 172 -18.01 10.66 0.80
C LEU A 172 -17.12 10.68 -0.45
N TRP A 173 -16.19 9.74 -0.58
CA TRP A 173 -15.31 9.64 -1.74
C TRP A 173 -16.07 9.26 -3.01
N GLN A 174 -16.98 8.27 -2.93
CA GLN A 174 -17.80 7.83 -4.07
C GLN A 174 -18.64 8.99 -4.63
N ASN A 175 -19.29 9.75 -3.76
CA ASN A 175 -20.17 10.86 -4.16
C ASN A 175 -19.44 12.07 -4.76
N ASN A 176 -18.15 12.26 -4.45
CA ASN A 176 -17.43 13.50 -4.79
C ASN A 176 -16.27 13.31 -5.78
N THR A 177 -15.73 12.09 -5.86
CA THR A 177 -14.43 11.84 -6.51
C THR A 177 -14.46 10.69 -7.51
N GLN A 178 -15.25 9.64 -7.28
CA GLN A 178 -15.15 8.40 -8.06
C GLN A 178 -15.38 8.62 -9.56
N ASP A 179 -16.35 9.46 -9.92
CA ASP A 179 -16.69 9.86 -11.29
C ASP A 179 -15.53 10.48 -12.07
N LYS A 180 -14.53 11.02 -11.37
CA LYS A 180 -13.32 11.64 -11.93
C LYS A 180 -12.13 10.67 -11.97
N THR A 181 -12.33 9.40 -11.66
CA THR A 181 -11.27 8.40 -11.56
C THR A 181 -11.60 7.14 -12.37
N GLN A 182 -10.61 6.26 -12.54
CA GLN A 182 -10.80 4.92 -13.13
C GLN A 182 -10.98 3.84 -12.05
N ILE A 183 -11.24 4.24 -10.81
CA ILE A 183 -11.32 3.34 -9.66
C ILE A 183 -12.73 2.77 -9.59
N THR A 184 -12.84 1.44 -9.61
CA THR A 184 -14.12 0.72 -9.61
C THR A 184 -14.71 0.55 -8.21
N ASP A 185 -16.01 0.24 -8.14
CA ASP A 185 -16.65 -0.12 -6.86
C ASP A 185 -16.01 -1.34 -6.21
N GLU A 186 -15.58 -2.32 -7.02
CA GLU A 186 -14.85 -3.50 -6.55
C GLU A 186 -13.51 -3.11 -5.90
N ASN A 187 -12.74 -2.21 -6.53
CA ASN A 187 -11.49 -1.69 -5.97
C ASN A 187 -11.72 -1.03 -4.61
N ILE A 188 -12.76 -0.21 -4.49
CA ILE A 188 -13.12 0.46 -3.25
C ILE A 188 -13.69 -0.49 -2.21
N HIS A 189 -14.42 -1.53 -2.62
CA HIS A 189 -14.92 -2.55 -1.71
C HIS A 189 -13.76 -3.26 -1.00
N HIS A 190 -12.78 -3.74 -1.77
CA HIS A 190 -11.59 -4.41 -1.22
C HIS A 190 -10.74 -3.48 -0.35
N LEU A 191 -10.51 -2.24 -0.80
CA LEU A 191 -9.81 -1.24 0.01
C LEU A 191 -10.58 -0.94 1.30
N GLY A 192 -11.89 -0.76 1.23
CA GLY A 192 -12.77 -0.54 2.37
C GLY A 192 -12.65 -1.64 3.42
N LYS A 193 -12.56 -2.92 2.99
CA LYS A 193 -12.34 -4.05 3.89
C LYS A 193 -11.00 -3.99 4.63
N VAL A 194 -9.93 -3.59 3.95
CA VAL A 194 -8.64 -3.31 4.60
C VAL A 194 -8.79 -2.21 5.64
N LEU A 195 -9.43 -1.09 5.28
CA LEU A 195 -9.56 0.05 6.18
C LEU A 195 -10.40 -0.31 7.42
N GLU A 196 -11.48 -1.08 7.24
CA GLU A 196 -12.30 -1.63 8.33
C GLU A 196 -11.45 -2.52 9.25
N PHE A 197 -10.67 -3.43 8.67
CA PHE A 197 -9.76 -4.30 9.41
C PHE A 197 -8.73 -3.48 10.19
N CYS A 198 -8.12 -2.48 9.56
CA CYS A 198 -7.15 -1.59 10.21
C CYS A 198 -7.78 -0.82 11.37
N ALA A 199 -8.99 -0.30 11.22
CA ALA A 199 -9.71 0.38 12.30
C ALA A 199 -9.97 -0.58 13.47
N TYR A 200 -10.48 -1.78 13.18
CA TYR A 200 -10.77 -2.81 14.19
C TYR A 200 -9.51 -3.26 14.96
N GLN A 201 -8.40 -3.47 14.24
CA GLN A 201 -7.13 -3.93 14.81
C GLN A 201 -6.30 -2.81 15.44
N LYS A 202 -6.83 -1.59 15.55
CA LYS A 202 -6.10 -0.39 16.03
C LYS A 202 -4.81 -0.11 15.24
N ARG A 203 -4.86 -0.39 13.94
CA ARG A 203 -3.82 -0.11 12.92
C ARG A 203 -4.28 0.98 11.96
N GLY A 204 -5.27 1.77 12.36
CA GLY A 204 -5.92 2.76 11.53
C GLY A 204 -6.41 3.94 12.36
N GLN A 205 -6.31 5.13 11.79
CA GLN A 205 -6.88 6.34 12.37
C GLN A 205 -7.70 7.09 11.35
N ILE A 206 -8.93 7.44 11.73
CA ILE A 206 -9.81 8.30 10.95
C ILE A 206 -9.72 9.72 11.49
N LEU A 207 -9.49 10.67 10.59
CA LEU A 207 -9.59 12.10 10.85
C LEU A 207 -10.64 12.69 9.93
N ALA A 208 -11.61 13.40 10.49
CA ALA A 208 -12.69 14.01 9.72
C ALA A 208 -12.90 15.47 10.10
N ALA A 209 -13.42 16.21 9.12
CA ALA A 209 -13.88 17.57 9.30
C ALA A 209 -15.37 17.66 8.95
N TYR A 210 -16.10 18.41 9.77
CA TYR A 210 -17.53 18.62 9.70
C TYR A 210 -17.81 20.10 9.45
N GLY A 211 -18.75 20.36 8.55
CA GLY A 211 -19.24 21.69 8.26
C GLY A 211 -20.53 22.00 9.04
N GLU A 212 -21.23 23.03 8.56
CA GLU A 212 -22.53 23.42 9.09
C GLU A 212 -23.52 22.24 9.07
N GLY A 213 -24.37 22.17 10.10
CA GLY A 213 -25.35 21.09 10.26
C GLY A 213 -24.74 19.71 10.56
N ASN A 214 -23.49 19.65 11.06
CA ASN A 214 -22.75 18.41 11.34
C ASN A 214 -22.57 17.53 10.08
N SER A 215 -22.46 18.18 8.91
CA SER A 215 -22.25 17.51 7.63
C SER A 215 -20.79 17.09 7.48
N LEU A 216 -20.53 15.82 7.14
CA LEU A 216 -19.17 15.34 6.86
C LEU A 216 -18.68 15.95 5.54
N VAL A 217 -17.65 16.81 5.60
CA VAL A 217 -17.13 17.53 4.41
C VAL A 217 -15.75 17.06 3.98
N ALA A 218 -14.99 16.42 4.87
CA ALA A 218 -13.71 15.80 4.55
C ALA A 218 -13.41 14.64 5.50
N GLY A 219 -12.71 13.64 4.98
CA GLY A 219 -12.22 12.50 5.77
C GLY A 219 -10.87 12.01 5.24
N GLN A 220 -10.03 11.55 6.15
CA GLN A 220 -8.76 10.87 5.87
C GLN A 220 -8.67 9.62 6.72
N PHE A 221 -8.14 8.55 6.12
CA PHE A 221 -7.77 7.34 6.84
C PHE A 221 -6.24 7.17 6.78
N TRP A 222 -5.63 6.98 7.94
CA TRP A 222 -4.20 6.73 8.09
C TRP A 222 -3.97 5.29 8.51
N VAL A 223 -3.28 4.49 7.70
CA VAL A 223 -2.93 3.10 8.05
C VAL A 223 -1.63 3.14 8.84
N GLN A 224 -1.69 2.82 10.13
CA GLN A 224 -0.56 2.94 11.04
C GLN A 224 0.11 1.59 11.27
N TRP A 225 1.41 1.55 10.99
CA TRP A 225 2.23 0.37 11.23
C TRP A 225 3.67 0.73 11.56
N GLN A 226 4.16 0.28 12.73
CA GLN A 226 5.55 0.44 13.19
C GLN A 226 6.14 1.85 12.97
N GLY A 227 5.41 2.90 13.35
CA GLY A 227 5.88 4.29 13.26
C GLY A 227 5.78 4.92 11.86
N ARG A 228 5.07 4.28 10.93
CA ARG A 228 4.64 4.83 9.65
C ARG A 228 3.11 4.94 9.60
N SER A 229 2.62 5.96 8.92
CA SER A 229 1.20 6.21 8.62
C SER A 229 1.01 6.52 7.13
#